data_AF-A0A1N7KCC4-F1
#
_entry.id   AF-A0A1N7KCC4-F1
#
_cell.length_a   1.000
_cell.length_b   1.000
_cell.length_c   1.000
_cell.angle_alpha   90.00
_cell.angle_beta   90.00
_cell.angle_gamma   90.00
#
_symmetry.space_group_name_H-M   'P 1'
#
loop_
_entity.id
_entity.type
_entity.pdbx_description
1 polymer ?
#
loop_
_entity_poly.entity_id
_entity_poly.type
_entity_poly.pdbx_seq_one_letter_code
_entity_poly.pdbx_strand_id
1 'polypeptide(L)'
;MRLSRPRLAATILTAAALTLTGCSSDQDSANGPILTTMGTSSAEDTADTPAQPTTSAPKSADGKDEKENEENDSTAEDDTRSNKAKPKDDRTNVTAGTVCGQVTSLGDGSPLFIVAMTDGVDCDEAMDVFSDYMSDSPSGMPPQGSGAFWTAPNGWTCGGSNYLFPGDEDQKFNKYPSCGPDSNEHLVVAVDPARVGELPV
;
A
#
# COMPACT_ATOMS: atom_id res chain seq x y z
N MET A 1 -42.02 -39.16 30.33
CA MET A 1 -42.86 -37.97 30.64
C MET A 1 -41.90 -36.82 30.91
N ARG A 2 -41.90 -35.65 30.28
CA ARG A 2 -42.76 -34.99 29.28
C ARG A 2 -41.82 -34.25 28.30
N LEU A 3 -42.16 -34.28 27.01
CA LEU A 3 -41.63 -33.35 26.01
C LEU A 3 -42.15 -31.94 26.25
N SER A 4 -41.33 -30.92 25.98
CA SER A 4 -41.81 -29.56 25.66
C SER A 4 -40.81 -28.85 24.75
N ARG A 5 -41.18 -28.75 23.47
CA ARG A 5 -40.85 -27.66 22.54
C ARG A 5 -42.14 -26.84 22.35
N PRO A 6 -42.20 -25.72 21.61
CA PRO A 6 -41.24 -24.65 21.29
C PRO A 6 -41.83 -23.25 21.63
N ARG A 7 -41.09 -22.16 21.41
CA ARG A 7 -41.69 -20.88 20.97
C ARG A 7 -40.80 -20.17 19.96
N LEU A 8 -41.31 -20.09 18.73
CA LEU A 8 -40.97 -19.10 17.72
C LEU A 8 -41.37 -17.70 18.23
N ALA A 9 -40.51 -16.71 18.00
CA ALA A 9 -40.91 -15.31 17.90
C ALA A 9 -40.19 -14.70 16.71
N ALA A 10 -40.99 -14.17 15.79
CA ALA A 10 -40.58 -13.61 14.51
C ALA A 10 -40.50 -12.08 14.59
N THR A 11 -39.69 -11.51 13.69
CA THR A 11 -39.74 -10.15 13.12
C THR A 11 -39.46 -8.97 14.07
N ILE A 12 -38.69 -7.96 13.69
CA ILE A 12 -39.09 -6.88 12.75
C ILE A 12 -37.87 -6.38 11.95
N LEU A 13 -38.00 -6.34 10.62
CA LEU A 13 -37.14 -5.56 9.73
C LEU A 13 -37.62 -4.10 9.76
N THR A 14 -36.80 -3.19 10.25
CA THR A 14 -37.04 -1.74 10.15
C THR A 14 -36.40 -1.22 8.86
N ALA A 15 -37.21 -1.01 7.83
CA ALA A 15 -36.79 -0.26 6.63
C ALA A 15 -36.81 1.24 6.95
N ALA A 16 -35.63 1.86 6.97
CA ALA A 16 -35.51 3.32 7.04
C ALA A 16 -35.73 3.90 5.63
N ALA A 17 -36.85 4.59 5.43
CA ALA A 17 -37.09 5.42 4.26
C ALA A 17 -36.32 6.74 4.40
N LEU A 18 -35.34 6.99 3.54
CA LEU A 18 -34.68 8.29 3.41
C LEU A 18 -35.54 9.17 2.49
N THR A 19 -36.22 10.15 3.06
CA THR A 19 -36.88 11.24 2.32
C THR A 19 -35.82 12.26 1.91
N LEU A 20 -35.48 12.32 0.62
CA LEU A 20 -34.74 13.44 0.03
C LEU A 20 -35.69 14.64 -0.16
N THR A 21 -35.73 15.52 0.83
CA THR A 21 -36.24 16.89 0.65
C THR A 21 -35.22 17.69 -0.14
N GLY A 22 -35.65 18.15 -1.32
CA GLY A 22 -34.82 18.91 -2.25
C GLY A 22 -34.50 20.33 -1.80
N CYS A 23 -33.42 20.85 -2.39
CA CYS A 23 -33.25 22.28 -2.61
C CYS A 23 -33.39 22.53 -4.10
N SER A 24 -34.49 23.22 -4.45
CA SER A 24 -34.71 23.85 -5.74
C SER A 24 -33.62 24.87 -6.01
N SER A 25 -33.09 24.90 -7.22
CA SER A 25 -32.59 26.11 -7.84
C SER A 25 -33.12 26.10 -9.26
N ASP A 26 -34.31 26.67 -9.39
CA ASP A 26 -34.87 27.12 -10.64
C ASP A 26 -33.87 28.05 -11.34
N GLN A 27 -33.45 27.67 -12.54
CA GLN A 27 -33.14 28.64 -13.59
C GLN A 27 -33.56 28.05 -14.94
N ASP A 28 -34.83 28.33 -15.24
CA ASP A 28 -35.38 28.39 -16.57
C ASP A 28 -34.61 29.43 -17.39
N SER A 29 -33.98 28.99 -18.49
CA SER A 29 -33.85 29.80 -19.70
C SER A 29 -33.51 28.89 -20.86
N ALA A 30 -34.56 28.63 -21.64
CA ALA A 30 -34.48 28.09 -22.98
C ALA A 30 -33.53 28.93 -23.86
N ASN A 31 -32.58 28.27 -24.52
CA ASN A 31 -32.14 28.62 -25.87
C ASN A 31 -31.60 27.36 -26.55
N GLY A 32 -32.16 27.06 -27.72
CA GLY A 32 -31.99 25.81 -28.44
C GLY A 32 -30.59 25.54 -29.01
N PRO A 33 -30.41 24.43 -29.75
CA PRO A 33 -29.13 24.06 -30.32
C PRO A 33 -28.83 24.92 -31.55
N ILE A 34 -27.84 25.81 -31.44
CA ILE A 34 -27.31 26.54 -32.59
C ILE A 34 -26.18 25.72 -33.22
N LEU A 35 -26.55 24.93 -34.24
CA LEU A 35 -25.63 24.51 -35.30
C LEU A 35 -25.15 25.77 -36.03
N THR A 36 -23.87 26.13 -35.89
CA THR A 36 -23.23 27.10 -36.79
C THR A 36 -22.15 26.39 -37.58
N THR A 37 -22.48 26.20 -38.85
CA THR A 37 -21.69 25.62 -39.91
C THR A 37 -20.91 26.74 -40.62
N MET A 38 -19.63 26.48 -40.88
CA MET A 38 -18.73 27.08 -41.89
C MET A 38 -18.25 28.54 -41.75
N GLY A 39 -16.94 28.67 -41.96
CA GLY A 39 -16.22 29.92 -42.20
C GLY A 39 -14.77 29.64 -42.62
N THR A 40 -14.60 29.05 -43.79
CA THR A 40 -13.34 28.76 -44.50
C THR A 40 -12.61 30.04 -44.92
N SER A 41 -11.28 30.09 -44.73
CA SER A 41 -10.23 30.70 -45.58
C SER A 41 -8.98 30.88 -44.71
N SER A 42 -7.89 30.13 -44.88
CA SER A 42 -6.99 30.01 -46.04
C SER A 42 -6.27 31.32 -46.36
N ALA A 43 -5.03 31.42 -45.87
CA ALA A 43 -3.92 32.07 -46.54
C ALA A 43 -2.61 31.40 -46.07
N GLU A 44 -1.94 30.81 -47.05
CA GLU A 44 -0.62 30.19 -47.03
C GLU A 44 0.49 31.25 -46.90
N ASP A 45 1.63 30.88 -46.31
CA ASP A 45 2.97 30.82 -46.92
C ASP A 45 4.00 30.55 -45.79
N THR A 46 4.66 29.38 -45.73
CA THR A 46 5.95 29.02 -46.39
C THR A 46 7.14 29.75 -45.72
N ALA A 47 8.27 29.18 -45.30
CA ALA A 47 8.94 27.87 -45.32
C ALA A 47 9.71 27.78 -43.97
N ASP A 48 10.34 26.70 -43.48
CA ASP A 48 11.31 25.82 -44.14
C ASP A 48 11.58 24.62 -43.20
N THR A 49 11.82 23.46 -43.80
CA THR A 49 12.27 22.18 -43.22
C THR A 49 13.32 21.69 -44.22
N PRO A 50 14.52 21.17 -43.88
CA PRO A 50 14.64 19.85 -43.24
C PRO A 50 15.96 19.50 -42.49
N ALA A 51 15.91 18.46 -41.67
CA ALA A 51 16.86 17.31 -41.61
C ALA A 51 16.76 16.68 -40.20
N GLN A 52 16.05 15.56 -40.04
CA GLN A 52 16.50 14.16 -40.18
C GLN A 52 17.27 13.58 -38.97
N PRO A 53 17.16 12.26 -38.74
CA PRO A 53 17.12 11.62 -37.43
C PRO A 53 18.47 11.02 -37.05
N THR A 54 18.66 10.74 -35.76
CA THR A 54 19.68 9.78 -35.31
C THR A 54 19.00 8.64 -34.55
N THR A 55 18.63 7.63 -35.33
CA THR A 55 18.61 6.24 -34.90
C THR A 55 20.00 5.88 -34.38
N SER A 56 20.08 5.32 -33.19
CA SER A 56 21.23 4.51 -32.76
C SER A 56 20.68 3.21 -32.21
N ALA A 57 20.88 2.14 -33.00
CA ALA A 57 20.75 0.75 -32.60
C ALA A 57 22.12 0.07 -32.86
N PRO A 58 22.30 -1.23 -32.59
CA PRO A 58 22.95 -1.77 -31.38
C PRO A 58 24.26 -2.52 -31.69
N LYS A 59 25.11 -2.74 -30.67
CA LYS A 59 26.20 -3.74 -30.61
C LYS A 59 26.74 -3.73 -29.17
N SER A 60 26.83 -4.85 -28.44
CA SER A 60 27.46 -6.11 -28.84
C SER A 60 26.83 -7.31 -28.14
N ALA A 61 26.77 -8.41 -28.89
CA ALA A 61 26.72 -9.77 -28.40
C ALA A 61 28.15 -10.23 -28.03
N ASP A 62 28.24 -11.10 -27.01
CA ASP A 62 29.05 -12.32 -26.91
C ASP A 62 28.81 -12.83 -25.47
N GLY A 63 28.14 -13.94 -25.22
CA GLY A 63 28.53 -15.27 -25.67
C GLY A 63 29.29 -15.93 -24.52
N LYS A 64 28.59 -16.72 -23.68
CA LYS A 64 29.27 -17.74 -22.87
C LYS A 64 28.40 -18.97 -22.70
N ASP A 65 28.98 -20.03 -23.23
CA ASP A 65 28.56 -21.42 -23.35
C ASP A 65 27.94 -22.05 -22.11
N GLU A 66 26.96 -22.90 -22.41
CA GLU A 66 26.57 -24.07 -21.65
C GLU A 66 27.79 -24.92 -21.29
N LYS A 67 27.83 -25.41 -20.04
CA LYS A 67 28.40 -26.73 -19.79
C LYS A 67 27.65 -27.41 -18.65
N GLU A 68 26.88 -28.41 -19.05
CA GLU A 68 26.44 -29.52 -18.23
C GLU A 68 27.64 -30.15 -17.48
N ASN A 69 27.42 -30.55 -16.23
CA ASN A 69 27.91 -31.85 -15.76
C ASN A 69 27.20 -32.27 -14.47
N GLU A 70 26.43 -33.34 -14.62
CA GLU A 70 26.37 -34.54 -13.77
C GLU A 70 26.19 -34.41 -12.25
N GLU A 71 24.97 -34.78 -11.87
CA GLU A 71 24.56 -35.61 -10.73
C GLU A 71 25.69 -36.45 -10.09
N ASN A 72 25.91 -36.28 -8.78
CA ASN A 72 26.28 -37.40 -7.91
C ASN A 72 25.76 -37.19 -6.48
N ASP A 73 24.93 -38.16 -6.09
CA ASP A 73 24.38 -38.42 -4.76
C ASP A 73 25.48 -38.91 -3.80
N SER A 74 25.48 -38.44 -2.54
CA SER A 74 25.80 -39.22 -1.32
C SER A 74 26.13 -38.32 -0.11
N THR A 75 25.34 -38.53 0.93
CA THR A 75 25.38 -38.17 2.35
C THR A 75 26.77 -38.04 3.02
N ALA A 76 26.96 -36.99 3.85
CA ALA A 76 27.53 -37.07 5.22
C ALA A 76 27.61 -35.69 5.89
N GLU A 77 27.59 -35.72 7.22
CA GLU A 77 27.37 -34.67 8.21
C GLU A 77 28.53 -33.66 8.36
N ASP A 78 28.17 -32.48 8.90
CA ASP A 78 28.92 -31.67 9.88
C ASP A 78 30.38 -31.28 9.58
N ASP A 79 30.61 -30.00 9.22
CA ASP A 79 31.40 -29.09 10.06
C ASP A 79 31.52 -27.67 9.45
N THR A 80 30.96 -26.70 10.17
CA THR A 80 31.52 -25.38 10.47
C THR A 80 32.45 -24.72 9.44
N ARG A 81 31.91 -23.79 8.63
CA ARG A 81 32.62 -22.58 8.22
C ARG A 81 31.67 -21.40 8.04
N SER A 82 31.42 -20.73 9.15
CA SER A 82 30.87 -19.39 9.21
C SER A 82 31.69 -18.43 8.34
N ASN A 83 31.25 -18.18 7.11
CA ASN A 83 31.54 -16.91 6.45
C ASN A 83 30.70 -15.84 7.14
N LYS A 84 31.23 -15.39 8.28
CA LYS A 84 30.76 -14.28 9.10
C LYS A 84 30.82 -13.02 8.23
N ALA A 85 29.76 -12.79 7.45
CA ALA A 85 29.43 -11.44 7.01
C ALA A 85 29.44 -10.57 8.27
N LYS A 86 30.23 -9.49 8.22
CA LYS A 86 30.34 -8.53 9.32
C LYS A 86 28.93 -8.15 9.80
N PRO A 87 28.63 -8.23 11.11
CA PRO A 87 27.45 -7.58 11.65
C PRO A 87 27.57 -6.10 11.27
N LYS A 88 26.57 -5.57 10.56
CA LYS A 88 26.44 -4.12 10.45
C LYS A 88 26.08 -3.66 11.87
N ASP A 89 27.00 -2.92 12.49
CA ASP A 89 26.85 -2.27 13.79
C ASP A 89 25.49 -1.55 13.90
N ASP A 90 24.56 -2.14 14.65
CA ASP A 90 23.87 -1.65 15.86
C ASP A 90 23.64 -0.13 16.07
N ARG A 91 23.50 0.68 15.01
CA ARG A 91 23.38 2.15 15.12
C ARG A 91 22.06 2.77 14.67
N THR A 92 21.10 1.98 14.20
CA THR A 92 19.79 2.48 13.73
C THR A 92 18.60 1.82 14.42
N ASN A 93 18.86 0.83 15.27
CA ASN A 93 17.84 0.10 16.00
C ASN A 93 17.24 0.97 17.13
N VAL A 94 15.92 1.13 17.13
CA VAL A 94 15.19 1.86 18.17
C VAL A 94 14.47 0.93 19.13
N THR A 95 14.10 1.47 20.30
CA THR A 95 13.26 0.77 21.27
C THR A 95 11.78 0.85 20.88
N ALA A 96 10.98 -0.09 21.38
CA ALA A 96 9.52 -0.03 21.27
C ALA A 96 8.97 1.33 21.75
N GLY A 97 7.92 1.80 21.10
CA GLY A 97 7.28 3.10 21.30
C GLY A 97 8.00 4.29 20.68
N THR A 98 9.17 4.09 20.06
CA THR A 98 9.85 5.17 19.34
C THR A 98 9.08 5.54 18.08
N VAL A 99 8.83 6.84 17.91
CA VAL A 99 8.30 7.39 16.66
C VAL A 99 9.44 7.54 15.66
N CYS A 100 9.40 6.77 14.59
CA CYS A 100 10.40 6.78 13.52
C CYS A 100 10.23 7.97 12.57
N GLY A 101 9.00 8.46 12.40
CA GLY A 101 8.71 9.59 11.52
C GLY A 101 7.21 9.71 11.25
N GLN A 102 6.85 10.42 10.17
CA GLN A 102 5.47 10.52 9.73
C GLN A 102 5.32 10.25 8.24
N VAL A 103 4.16 9.70 7.87
CA VAL A 103 3.69 9.60 6.49
C VAL A 103 2.33 10.28 6.35
N THR A 104 1.86 10.42 5.12
CA THR A 104 0.53 10.95 4.82
C THR A 104 -0.41 9.78 4.49
N SER A 105 -1.58 9.74 5.12
CA SER A 105 -2.64 8.79 4.82
C SER A 105 -3.16 9.00 3.39
N LEU A 106 -3.24 7.92 2.60
CA LEU A 106 -3.84 7.93 1.26
C LEU A 106 -5.36 8.17 1.27
N GLY A 107 -6.03 7.94 2.40
CA GLY A 107 -7.49 8.04 2.48
C GLY A 107 -7.98 9.49 2.62
N ASP A 108 -7.46 10.19 3.61
CA ASP A 108 -7.92 11.51 4.06
C ASP A 108 -6.81 12.57 4.05
N GLY A 109 -5.57 12.21 3.70
CA GLY A 109 -4.43 13.11 3.68
C GLY A 109 -3.93 13.51 5.07
N SER A 110 -4.43 12.88 6.13
CA SER A 110 -4.01 13.18 7.50
C SER A 110 -2.60 12.62 7.77
N PRO A 111 -1.85 13.23 8.70
CA PRO A 111 -0.55 12.72 9.09
C PRO A 111 -0.70 11.47 9.96
N LEU A 112 0.07 10.42 9.67
CA LEU A 112 0.22 9.23 10.51
C LEU A 112 1.65 9.14 11.03
N PHE A 113 1.82 8.85 12.31
CA PHE A 113 3.12 8.60 12.92
C PHE A 113 3.46 7.12 12.81
N ILE A 114 4.68 6.86 12.33
CA ILE A 114 5.24 5.52 12.21
C ILE A 114 5.91 5.19 13.54
N VAL A 115 5.37 4.21 14.27
CA VAL A 115 5.82 3.85 15.62
C VAL A 115 6.33 2.43 15.65
N ALA A 116 7.54 2.23 16.19
CA ALA A 116 8.10 0.91 16.45
C ALA A 116 7.31 0.23 17.57
N MET A 117 6.79 -0.97 17.33
CA MET A 117 6.03 -1.76 18.31
C MET A 117 6.92 -2.71 19.12
N THR A 118 8.15 -2.92 18.67
CA THR A 118 9.12 -3.83 19.27
C THR A 118 10.51 -3.19 19.25
N ASP A 119 11.40 -3.68 20.10
CA ASP A 119 12.80 -3.26 20.08
C ASP A 119 13.51 -3.79 18.84
N GLY A 120 14.54 -3.08 18.38
CA GLY A 120 15.37 -3.54 17.26
C GLY A 120 14.88 -3.11 15.88
N VAL A 121 13.89 -2.21 15.81
CA VAL A 121 13.40 -1.66 14.53
C VAL A 121 14.41 -0.68 13.97
N ASP A 122 14.79 -0.83 12.70
CA ASP A 122 15.51 0.19 11.95
C ASP A 122 14.51 1.23 11.43
N CYS A 123 14.55 2.44 12.00
CA CYS A 123 13.59 3.49 11.62
C CYS A 123 13.78 3.99 10.19
N ASP A 124 14.99 3.97 9.64
CA ASP A 124 15.22 4.43 8.27
C ASP A 124 14.59 3.45 7.28
N GLU A 125 14.80 2.15 7.50
CA GLU A 125 14.14 1.10 6.70
C GLU A 125 12.62 1.13 6.85
N ALA A 126 12.11 1.27 8.08
CA ALA A 126 10.68 1.36 8.33
C ALA A 126 10.04 2.55 7.60
N MET A 127 10.71 3.71 7.62
CA MET A 127 10.23 4.91 6.94
C MET A 127 10.27 4.76 5.42
N ASP A 128 11.30 4.14 4.85
CA ASP A 128 11.38 3.85 3.42
C ASP A 128 10.23 2.93 2.98
N VAL A 129 9.99 1.85 3.73
CA VAL A 129 8.91 0.88 3.47
C VAL A 129 7.54 1.54 3.55
N PHE A 130 7.26 2.30 4.62
CA PHE A 130 5.96 2.96 4.78
C PHE A 130 5.74 4.07 3.75
N SER A 131 6.77 4.84 3.41
CA SER A 131 6.66 5.90 2.40
C SER A 131 6.35 5.32 1.03
N ASP A 132 6.96 4.19 0.68
CA ASP A 132 6.67 3.48 -0.56
C ASP A 132 5.25 2.90 -0.55
N TYR A 133 4.88 2.18 0.50
CA TYR A 133 3.54 1.61 0.69
C TYR A 133 2.42 2.66 0.60
N MET A 134 2.64 3.85 1.16
CA MET A 134 1.70 4.98 1.15
C MET A 134 1.80 5.87 -0.08
N SER A 135 2.64 5.52 -1.07
CA SER A 135 2.74 6.29 -2.31
C SER A 135 1.60 5.97 -3.28
N ASP A 136 1.37 6.85 -4.27
CA ASP A 136 0.40 6.60 -5.34
C ASP A 136 0.82 5.44 -6.27
N SER A 137 2.09 5.03 -6.21
CA SER A 137 2.65 3.99 -7.07
C SER A 137 3.69 3.16 -6.30
N PRO A 138 3.26 2.39 -5.28
CA PRO A 138 4.17 1.61 -4.45
C PRO A 138 4.97 0.62 -5.29
N SER A 139 6.24 0.44 -4.95
CA SER A 139 7.08 -0.54 -5.64
C SER A 139 6.55 -1.96 -5.42
N GLY A 140 6.83 -2.87 -6.36
CA GLY A 140 6.30 -4.24 -6.28
C GLY A 140 4.85 -4.37 -6.78
N MET A 141 4.09 -5.28 -6.18
CA MET A 141 2.68 -5.53 -6.56
C MET A 141 1.78 -4.52 -5.86
N PRO A 142 0.81 -3.88 -6.54
CA PRO A 142 -0.13 -2.97 -5.89
C PRO A 142 -0.83 -3.61 -4.69
N PRO A 143 -1.22 -2.85 -3.65
CA PRO A 143 -1.96 -3.39 -2.51
C PRO A 143 -3.21 -4.18 -2.93
N GLN A 144 -3.37 -5.38 -2.37
CA GLN A 144 -4.40 -6.35 -2.77
C GLN A 144 -5.51 -6.52 -1.72
N GLY A 145 -6.73 -6.79 -2.21
CA GLY A 145 -7.86 -7.18 -1.39
C GLY A 145 -8.39 -6.09 -0.45
N SER A 146 -9.28 -6.48 0.46
CA SER A 146 -9.88 -5.54 1.42
C SER A 146 -8.90 -5.06 2.48
N GLY A 147 -7.86 -5.84 2.79
CA GLY A 147 -6.81 -5.49 3.76
C GLY A 147 -5.68 -4.63 3.19
N ALA A 148 -5.70 -4.32 1.89
CA ALA A 148 -4.63 -3.60 1.20
C ALA A 148 -3.25 -4.23 1.45
N PHE A 149 -3.15 -5.56 1.32
CA PHE A 149 -1.89 -6.26 1.56
C PHE A 149 -0.89 -5.98 0.46
N TRP A 150 0.33 -5.66 0.85
CA TRP A 150 1.41 -5.29 -0.05
C TRP A 150 2.72 -5.91 0.42
N THR A 151 3.58 -6.31 -0.52
CA THR A 151 4.91 -6.85 -0.20
C THR A 151 5.97 -6.01 -0.89
N ALA A 152 6.82 -5.41 -0.07
CA ALA A 152 7.97 -4.62 -0.49
C ALA A 152 9.04 -5.49 -1.17
N PRO A 153 9.89 -4.91 -2.04
CA PRO A 153 11.00 -5.63 -2.65
C PRO A 153 12.02 -6.20 -1.66
N ASN A 154 12.17 -5.60 -0.48
CA ASN A 154 13.02 -6.09 0.61
C ASN A 154 12.36 -7.21 1.44
N GLY A 155 11.17 -7.67 1.06
CA GLY A 155 10.45 -8.77 1.72
C GLY A 155 9.49 -8.33 2.83
N TRP A 156 9.49 -7.05 3.21
CA TRP A 156 8.51 -6.55 4.19
C TRP A 156 7.09 -6.69 3.67
N THR A 157 6.18 -7.04 4.56
CA THR A 157 4.75 -7.09 4.27
C THR A 157 4.04 -5.98 5.03
N CYS A 158 3.23 -5.22 4.31
CA CYS A 158 2.33 -4.22 4.86
C CYS A 158 0.88 -4.63 4.65
N GLY A 159 0.00 -4.14 5.51
CA GLY A 159 -1.44 -4.17 5.27
C GLY A 159 -2.11 -2.99 5.93
N GLY A 160 -3.11 -2.43 5.25
CA GLY A 160 -3.79 -1.20 5.63
C GLY A 160 -4.81 -1.34 6.76
N SER A 161 -5.21 -2.57 7.11
CA SER A 161 -6.17 -2.85 8.17
C SER A 161 -5.70 -4.01 9.05
N ASN A 162 -4.47 -3.89 9.58
CA ASN A 162 -3.80 -4.99 10.29
C ASN A 162 -3.75 -4.75 11.80
N TYR A 163 -3.46 -3.54 12.26
CA TYR A 163 -3.35 -3.25 13.68
C TYR A 163 -4.67 -2.74 14.25
N LEU A 164 -5.11 -3.27 15.40
CA LEU A 164 -6.27 -2.79 16.14
C LEU A 164 -5.83 -2.42 17.55
N PHE A 165 -6.16 -1.21 18.01
CA PHE A 165 -5.85 -0.81 19.38
C PHE A 165 -6.62 -1.68 20.38
N PRO A 166 -6.00 -2.05 21.52
CA PRO A 166 -6.69 -2.80 22.57
C PRO A 166 -7.94 -2.05 23.06
N GLY A 167 -9.09 -2.71 23.00
CA GLY A 167 -10.38 -2.15 23.44
C GLY A 167 -11.22 -1.51 22.33
N ASP A 168 -10.64 -1.28 21.15
CA ASP A 168 -11.41 -0.85 19.98
C ASP A 168 -12.25 -2.01 19.44
N GLU A 169 -13.40 -1.68 18.86
CA GLU A 169 -14.22 -2.67 18.16
C GLU A 169 -13.48 -3.18 16.91
N ASP A 170 -13.54 -4.49 16.66
CA ASP A 170 -12.96 -5.13 15.47
C ASP A 170 -13.78 -4.81 14.21
N GLN A 171 -13.65 -3.56 13.78
CA GLN A 171 -14.22 -3.05 12.55
C GLN A 171 -13.08 -2.56 11.66
N LYS A 172 -13.21 -2.76 10.35
CA LYS A 172 -12.16 -2.45 9.38
C LYS A 172 -11.61 -1.03 9.51
N PHE A 173 -12.48 -0.05 9.76
CA PHE A 173 -12.13 1.37 9.85
C PHE A 173 -11.47 1.77 11.18
N ASN A 174 -11.50 0.90 12.20
CA ASN A 174 -10.76 1.10 13.45
C ASN A 174 -9.33 0.54 13.37
N LYS A 175 -8.97 -0.09 12.25
CA LYS A 175 -7.66 -0.70 12.07
C LYS A 175 -6.70 0.25 11.38
N TYR A 176 -5.46 0.18 11.82
CA TYR A 176 -4.35 0.96 11.32
C TYR A 176 -3.43 0.13 10.43
N PRO A 177 -2.74 0.80 9.49
CA PRO A 177 -1.71 0.16 8.69
C PRO A 177 -0.52 -0.30 9.55
N SER A 178 0.01 -1.48 9.25
CA SER A 178 1.21 -2.01 9.89
C SER A 178 2.11 -2.66 8.86
N CYS A 179 3.43 -2.60 9.08
CA CYS A 179 4.43 -3.25 8.26
C CYS A 179 5.44 -4.04 9.12
N GLY A 180 6.00 -5.10 8.56
CA GLY A 180 7.10 -5.85 9.16
C GLY A 180 7.74 -6.85 8.17
N PRO A 181 8.98 -7.29 8.42
CA PRO A 181 9.66 -8.34 7.65
C PRO A 181 8.89 -9.66 7.61
N ASP A 182 8.14 -10.00 8.67
CA ASP A 182 7.32 -11.20 8.75
C ASP A 182 5.83 -10.85 8.89
N SER A 183 4.96 -11.60 8.21
CA SER A 183 3.51 -11.34 8.22
C SER A 183 2.84 -11.47 9.58
N ASN A 184 3.52 -12.07 10.55
CA ASN A 184 2.98 -12.41 11.87
C ASN A 184 3.51 -11.52 13.00
N GLU A 185 4.46 -10.63 12.71
CA GLU A 185 5.07 -9.74 13.69
C GLU A 185 4.92 -8.30 13.19
N HIS A 186 3.93 -7.58 13.73
CA HIS A 186 3.75 -6.16 13.44
C HIS A 186 4.88 -5.38 14.12
N LEU A 187 5.99 -5.21 13.41
CA LEU A 187 7.15 -4.50 13.96
C LEU A 187 6.92 -2.98 14.02
N VAL A 188 6.10 -2.44 13.11
CA VAL A 188 5.85 -0.99 13.01
C VAL A 188 4.41 -0.72 12.59
N VAL A 189 3.78 0.30 13.19
CA VAL A 189 2.39 0.70 12.93
C VAL A 189 2.31 2.18 12.61
N ALA A 190 1.47 2.55 11.63
CA ALA A 190 1.15 3.93 11.30
C ALA A 190 -0.13 4.36 12.02
N VAL A 191 -0.04 5.26 13.00
CA VAL A 191 -1.18 5.67 13.84
C VAL A 191 -1.40 7.17 13.84
N ASP A 192 -2.60 7.60 14.21
CA ASP A 192 -2.88 9.03 14.41
C ASP A 192 -1.98 9.61 15.51
N PRO A 193 -1.44 10.83 15.34
CA PRO A 193 -0.58 11.46 16.35
C PRO A 193 -1.23 11.54 17.75
N ALA A 194 -2.55 11.68 17.81
CA ALA A 194 -3.29 11.73 19.07
C ALA A 194 -3.32 10.39 19.83
N ARG A 195 -3.14 9.26 19.13
CA ARG A 195 -3.26 7.91 19.70
C ARG A 195 -1.94 7.22 19.97
N VAL A 196 -0.81 7.84 19.66
CA VAL A 196 0.53 7.26 19.91
C VAL A 196 0.71 6.86 21.38
N GLY A 197 0.18 7.65 22.31
CA GLY A 197 0.24 7.36 23.75
C GLY A 197 -0.65 6.21 24.22
N GLU A 198 -1.50 5.64 23.36
CA GLU A 198 -2.36 4.49 23.65
C GLU A 198 -1.71 3.16 23.23
N LEU A 199 -0.56 3.19 22.56
CA LEU A 199 0.13 1.99 22.11
C LEU A 199 0.66 1.17 23.30
N PRO A 200 0.51 -0.16 23.31
CA PRO A 200 0.99 -1.04 24.38
C PRO A 200 2.47 -1.37 24.20
N VAL A 201 3.33 -0.36 24.35
CA VAL A 201 4.79 -0.41 24.15
C VAL A 201 5.55 0.02 25.40
#